data_AF-A0A7S0HDT5-F1
#
_entry.id   AF-A0A7S0HDT5-F1
#
_cell.length_a   1.000
_cell.length_b   1.000
_cell.length_c   1.000
_cell.angle_alpha   90.00
_cell.angle_beta   90.00
_cell.angle_gamma   90.00
#
_symmetry.space_group_name_H-M   'P 1'
#
loop_
_entity.id
_entity.type
_entity.pdbx_description
1 polymer ?
#
loop_
_entity_poly.entity_id
_entity_poly.type
_entity_poly.pdbx_seq_one_letter_code
_entity_poly.pdbx_strand_id
1 'polypeptide(L)'
;VPWSYDATVINAGIDQMSAGGKTSISDGFEAVRHLFDEIDDSDTRENSIKVVLLLSDGEQTIDAATNRTLLQTAVDAAALVKKDGVIVFAWGFGTDDRLSATLEQIATDPSKAILANDVAELT
;
A
#
# COMPACT_ATOMS: atom_id res chain seq x y z
N VAL A 1 13.13 -5.13 -2.24
CA VAL A 1 14.06 -4.38 -1.35
C VAL A 1 14.27 -5.24 -0.12
N PRO A 2 15.51 -5.51 0.33
CA PRO A 2 15.73 -6.31 1.53
C PRO A 2 15.22 -5.58 2.77
N TRP A 3 14.68 -6.35 3.73
CA TRP A 3 14.26 -5.82 5.03
C TRP A 3 15.44 -5.25 5.81
N SER A 4 15.25 -4.11 6.45
CA SER A 4 16.29 -3.44 7.23
C SER A 4 15.69 -2.77 8.46
N TYR A 5 16.49 -2.68 9.51
CA TYR A 5 16.27 -1.82 10.68
C TYR A 5 17.36 -0.73 10.79
N ASP A 6 18.34 -0.72 9.88
CA ASP A 6 19.39 0.29 9.80
C ASP A 6 18.87 1.53 9.05
N ALA A 7 18.78 2.65 9.75
CA ALA A 7 18.27 3.91 9.21
C ALA A 7 19.05 4.40 7.98
N THR A 8 20.36 4.16 7.91
CA THR A 8 21.19 4.58 6.77
C THR A 8 20.82 3.80 5.53
N VAL A 9 20.63 2.49 5.66
CA VAL A 9 20.21 1.61 4.56
C VAL A 9 18.79 1.95 4.11
N ILE A 10 17.88 2.21 5.06
CA ILE A 10 16.50 2.60 4.78
C ILE A 10 16.45 3.92 3.99
N ASN A 11 17.12 4.96 4.47
CA ASN A 11 17.12 6.28 3.81
C ASN A 11 17.74 6.20 2.41
N ALA A 12 18.86 5.47 2.26
CA ALA A 12 19.46 5.27 0.95
C ALA A 12 18.53 4.53 -0.03
N GLY A 13 17.75 3.56 0.46
CA GLY A 13 16.73 2.88 -0.34
C GLY A 13 15.59 3.80 -0.78
N ILE A 14 15.13 4.68 0.13
CA ILE A 14 14.09 5.69 -0.16
C ILE A 14 14.61 6.69 -1.21
N ASP A 15 15.83 7.21 -1.05
CA ASP A 15 16.43 8.19 -1.96
C ASP A 15 16.66 7.66 -3.38
N GLN A 16 16.73 6.33 -3.54
CA GLN A 16 16.88 5.68 -4.85
C GLN A 16 15.56 5.46 -5.59
N MET A 17 14.41 5.73 -4.95
CA MET A 17 13.11 5.57 -5.58
C MET A 17 12.97 6.56 -6.74
N SER A 18 12.68 6.03 -7.93
CA SER A 18 12.39 6.82 -9.13
C SER A 18 10.92 6.74 -9.48
N ALA A 19 10.29 7.88 -9.74
CA ALA A 19 8.93 7.93 -10.24
C ALA A 19 8.83 7.46 -11.70
N GLY A 20 7.68 6.91 -12.09
CA GLY A 20 7.37 6.63 -13.49
C GLY A 20 6.08 5.83 -13.68
N GLY A 21 5.56 5.86 -14.91
CA GLY A 21 4.51 4.95 -15.37
C GLY A 21 3.09 5.33 -14.95
N LYS A 22 2.28 4.28 -14.77
CA LYS A 22 0.85 4.35 -14.41
C LYS A 22 0.67 3.84 -12.99
N THR A 23 -0.44 4.19 -12.36
CA THR A 23 -0.75 3.74 -10.99
C THR A 23 -1.37 2.34 -11.01
N SER A 24 -0.67 1.37 -10.41
CA SER A 24 -1.17 0.01 -10.15
C SER A 24 -1.10 -0.28 -8.65
N ILE A 25 -2.24 -0.14 -7.96
CA ILE A 25 -2.33 -0.35 -6.52
C ILE A 25 -2.35 -1.86 -6.21
N SER A 26 -3.03 -2.64 -7.04
CA SER A 26 -3.12 -4.11 -6.89
C SER A 26 -1.76 -4.79 -6.96
N ASP A 27 -0.91 -4.40 -7.92
CA ASP A 27 0.44 -4.98 -8.05
C ASP A 27 1.31 -4.62 -6.85
N GLY A 28 1.15 -3.41 -6.29
CA GLY A 28 1.80 -3.02 -5.04
C GLY A 28 1.42 -3.92 -3.87
N PHE A 29 0.13 -4.25 -3.72
CA PHE A 29 -0.33 -5.19 -2.69
C PHE A 29 0.10 -6.63 -2.97
N GLU A 30 0.18 -7.07 -4.22
CA GLU A 30 0.74 -8.38 -4.58
C GLU A 30 2.22 -8.48 -4.18
N ALA A 31 3.01 -7.44 -4.49
CA ALA A 31 4.41 -7.36 -4.06
C ALA A 31 4.56 -7.40 -2.53
N VAL A 32 3.67 -6.73 -1.80
CA VAL A 32 3.63 -6.79 -0.32
C VAL A 32 3.43 -8.22 0.18
N ARG A 33 2.51 -9.00 -0.43
CA ARG A 33 2.28 -10.40 -0.02
C ARG A 33 3.55 -11.23 -0.18
N HIS A 34 4.20 -11.12 -1.34
CA HIS A 34 5.46 -11.82 -1.57
C HIS A 34 6.55 -11.45 -0.56
N LEU A 35 6.64 -10.17 -0.19
CA LEU A 35 7.62 -9.70 0.81
C LEU A 35 7.32 -10.25 2.22
N PHE A 36 6.05 -10.41 2.60
CA PHE A 36 5.68 -11.02 3.88
C PHE A 36 5.84 -12.54 3.89
N ASP A 37 5.45 -13.22 2.81
CA ASP A 37 5.63 -14.66 2.66
C ASP A 37 7.13 -15.03 2.77
N GLU A 38 8.02 -14.25 2.15
CA GLU A 38 9.48 -14.45 2.25
C GLU A 38 10.01 -14.31 3.69
N ILE A 39 9.45 -13.40 4.50
CA ILE A 39 9.84 -13.30 5.92
C ILE A 39 9.29 -14.46 6.72
N ASP A 40 8.02 -14.81 6.55
CA ASP A 40 7.39 -15.87 7.33
C ASP A 40 8.07 -17.21 7.08
N ASP A 41 8.45 -17.50 5.83
CA ASP A 41 9.22 -18.69 5.46
C ASP A 41 10.63 -18.71 6.11
N SER A 42 11.17 -17.55 6.47
CA SER A 42 12.44 -17.44 7.21
C SER A 42 12.29 -17.63 8.73
N ASP A 43 11.06 -17.69 9.24
CA ASP A 43 10.67 -17.88 10.65
C ASP A 43 11.24 -16.85 11.65
N THR A 44 11.83 -15.75 11.14
CA THR A 44 12.52 -14.77 11.99
C THR A 44 11.57 -13.79 12.67
N ARG A 45 10.34 -13.63 12.16
CA ARG A 45 9.39 -12.58 12.59
C ARG A 45 7.91 -12.98 12.54
N GLU A 46 7.58 -14.27 12.54
CA GLU A 46 6.20 -14.79 12.42
C GLU A 46 5.18 -14.07 13.33
N ASN A 47 5.60 -13.71 14.56
CA ASN A 47 4.75 -13.05 15.56
C ASN A 47 4.83 -11.51 15.57
N SER A 48 5.47 -10.88 14.57
CA SER A 48 5.57 -9.42 14.50
C SER A 48 4.27 -8.80 13.98
N ILE A 49 3.94 -7.60 14.47
CA ILE A 49 2.89 -6.77 13.87
C ILE A 49 3.35 -6.37 12.46
N LYS A 50 2.53 -6.67 11.46
CA LYS A 50 2.76 -6.32 10.05
C LYS A 50 1.95 -5.09 9.69
N VAL A 51 2.62 -4.11 9.10
CA VAL A 51 2.03 -2.82 8.72
C VAL A 51 2.35 -2.50 7.27
N VAL A 52 1.37 -1.98 6.55
CA VAL A 52 1.51 -1.42 5.20
C VAL A 52 1.04 0.03 5.24
N LEU A 53 1.85 0.90 4.65
CA LEU A 53 1.48 2.28 4.37
C LEU A 53 1.36 2.44 2.85
N LEU A 54 0.14 2.58 2.36
CA LEU A 54 -0.11 2.96 0.97
C LEU A 54 -0.10 4.48 0.87
N LEU A 55 0.69 5.00 -0.08
CA LEU A 55 0.67 6.41 -0.48
C LEU A 55 0.27 6.47 -1.96
N SER A 56 -0.73 7.27 -2.30
CA SER A 56 -1.15 7.45 -3.70
C SER A 56 -1.71 8.86 -3.93
N ASP A 57 -1.41 9.47 -5.07
CA ASP A 57 -2.05 10.70 -5.55
C ASP A 57 -3.17 10.43 -6.57
N GLY A 58 -3.46 9.15 -6.82
CA GLY A 58 -4.44 8.76 -7.82
C GLY A 58 -5.02 7.36 -7.63
N GLU A 59 -6.06 7.09 -8.41
CA GLU A 59 -6.73 5.81 -8.49
C GLU A 59 -5.92 4.76 -9.26
N GLN A 60 -6.31 3.49 -9.11
CA GLN A 60 -5.79 2.45 -10.00
C GLN A 60 -6.20 2.74 -11.45
N THR A 61 -5.20 2.78 -12.35
CA THR A 61 -5.40 3.14 -13.77
C THR A 61 -5.20 1.96 -14.73
N ILE A 62 -4.58 0.88 -14.26
CA ILE A 62 -4.32 -0.36 -15.00
C ILE A 62 -4.61 -1.60 -14.18
N ASP A 63 -4.44 -2.77 -14.80
CA ASP A 63 -4.48 -4.09 -14.15
C ASP A 63 -5.85 -4.43 -13.55
N ALA A 64 -6.93 -4.09 -14.27
CA ALA A 64 -8.24 -4.63 -13.93
C ALA A 64 -8.24 -6.15 -14.09
N ALA A 65 -8.51 -6.87 -13.01
CA ALA A 65 -8.66 -8.32 -13.06
C ALA A 65 -9.88 -8.71 -13.91
N THR A 66 -9.87 -9.93 -14.45
CA THR A 66 -10.99 -10.46 -15.25
C THR A 66 -12.30 -10.37 -14.47
N ASN A 67 -13.32 -9.73 -15.06
CA ASN A 67 -14.64 -9.47 -14.46
C ASN A 67 -14.62 -8.57 -13.21
N ARG A 68 -13.60 -7.72 -13.03
CA ARG A 68 -13.53 -6.71 -11.98
C ARG A 68 -13.30 -5.33 -12.58
N THR A 69 -13.75 -4.31 -11.87
CA THR A 69 -13.33 -2.93 -12.13
C THR A 69 -11.91 -2.69 -11.62
N LEU A 70 -11.28 -1.60 -12.06
CA LEU A 70 -9.97 -1.16 -11.52
C LEU A 70 -10.02 -0.96 -10.01
N LEU A 71 -11.06 -0.27 -9.52
CA LEU A 71 -11.31 -0.08 -8.09
C LEU A 71 -11.42 -1.42 -7.35
N GLN A 72 -12.28 -2.31 -7.84
CA GLN A 72 -12.46 -3.61 -7.18
C GLN A 72 -11.15 -4.38 -7.13
N THR A 73 -10.34 -4.34 -8.19
CA THR A 73 -9.07 -5.07 -8.23
C THR A 73 -8.09 -4.57 -7.16
N ALA A 74 -7.98 -3.25 -6.98
CA ALA A 74 -7.21 -2.66 -5.89
C ALA A 74 -7.73 -3.07 -4.50
N VAL A 75 -9.05 -3.00 -4.30
CA VAL A 75 -9.70 -3.34 -3.02
C VAL A 75 -9.56 -4.83 -2.69
N ASP A 76 -9.72 -5.71 -3.68
CA ASP A 76 -9.57 -7.16 -3.52
C ASP A 76 -8.13 -7.53 -3.16
N ALA A 77 -7.14 -6.91 -3.79
CA ALA A 77 -5.73 -7.12 -3.48
C ALA A 77 -5.40 -6.66 -2.05
N ALA A 78 -5.89 -5.49 -1.63
CA ALA A 78 -5.77 -5.02 -0.25
C ALA A 78 -6.46 -5.96 0.74
N ALA A 79 -7.62 -6.52 0.40
CA ALA A 79 -8.35 -7.46 1.25
C ALA A 79 -7.56 -8.76 1.48
N LEU A 80 -6.80 -9.24 0.49
CA LEU A 80 -5.92 -10.40 0.66
C LEU A 80 -4.84 -10.12 1.70
N VAL A 81 -4.16 -8.97 1.61
CA VAL A 81 -3.14 -8.56 2.60
C VAL A 81 -3.73 -8.42 4.01
N LYS A 82 -4.90 -7.78 4.13
CA LYS A 82 -5.60 -7.62 5.42
C LYS A 82 -6.02 -8.96 6.05
N LYS A 83 -6.38 -9.95 5.24
CA LYS A 83 -6.76 -11.28 5.72
C LYS A 83 -5.62 -11.98 6.46
N ASP A 84 -4.38 -11.65 6.12
CA ASP A 84 -3.17 -12.17 6.74
C ASP A 84 -2.78 -11.41 8.04
N GLY A 85 -3.71 -10.62 8.59
CA GLY A 85 -3.54 -9.89 9.85
C GLY A 85 -2.76 -8.58 9.74
N VAL A 86 -2.45 -8.14 8.51
CA VAL A 86 -1.71 -6.91 8.24
C VAL A 86 -2.59 -5.67 8.46
N ILE A 87 -2.02 -4.66 9.12
CA ILE A 87 -2.66 -3.35 9.29
C ILE A 87 -2.29 -2.45 8.12
N VAL A 88 -3.29 -2.01 7.34
CA VAL A 88 -3.13 -1.13 6.19
C VAL A 88 -3.60 0.28 6.55
N PHE A 89 -2.70 1.24 6.40
CA PHE A 89 -2.97 2.68 6.38
C PHE A 89 -2.94 3.15 4.92
N ALA A 90 -3.89 4.00 4.53
CA ALA A 90 -4.04 4.43 3.14
C ALA A 90 -4.10 5.96 3.05
N TRP A 91 -3.06 6.57 2.48
CA TRP A 91 -2.93 8.01 2.37
C TRP A 91 -3.00 8.46 0.91
N GLY A 92 -3.96 9.33 0.66
CA GLY A 92 -4.24 10.00 -0.59
C GLY A 92 -3.70 11.41 -0.63
N PHE A 93 -3.30 11.86 -1.81
CA PHE A 93 -2.95 13.25 -2.04
C PHE A 93 -3.73 13.84 -3.22
N GLY A 94 -4.10 15.11 -3.10
CA GLY A 94 -4.78 15.87 -4.12
C GLY A 94 -6.28 16.06 -3.84
N THR A 95 -6.98 16.61 -4.83
CA THR A 95 -8.36 17.10 -4.67
C THR A 95 -9.41 16.18 -5.30
N ASP A 96 -9.05 14.95 -5.68
CA ASP A 96 -10.01 13.99 -6.24
C ASP A 96 -10.74 13.27 -5.10
N ASP A 97 -11.95 13.74 -4.79
CA ASP A 97 -12.81 13.15 -3.75
C ASP A 97 -13.10 11.66 -3.99
N ARG A 98 -12.99 11.17 -5.23
CA ARG A 98 -13.18 9.74 -5.54
C ARG A 98 -12.13 8.87 -4.86
N LEU A 99 -10.91 9.39 -4.74
CA LEU A 99 -9.81 8.68 -4.09
C LEU A 99 -10.11 8.40 -2.62
N SER A 100 -10.84 9.29 -1.93
CA SER A 100 -11.24 9.10 -0.52
C SER A 100 -11.97 7.76 -0.31
N ALA A 101 -12.99 7.50 -1.13
CA ALA A 101 -13.79 6.27 -1.01
C ALA A 101 -12.97 5.01 -1.30
N THR A 102 -11.97 5.10 -2.17
CA THR A 102 -11.05 3.99 -2.48
C THR A 102 -10.11 3.73 -1.31
N LEU A 103 -9.51 4.78 -0.73
CA LEU A 103 -8.62 4.66 0.42
C LEU A 103 -9.32 4.06 1.64
N GLU A 104 -10.55 4.47 1.92
CA GLU A 104 -11.36 3.91 3.02
C GLU A 104 -11.62 2.41 2.84
N GLN A 105 -11.83 1.94 1.61
CA GLN A 105 -12.03 0.51 1.31
C GLN A 105 -10.72 -0.29 1.37
N ILE A 106 -9.60 0.34 1.02
CA ILE A 106 -8.27 -0.27 1.08
C ILE A 106 -7.79 -0.39 2.52
N ALA A 107 -7.92 0.66 3.33
CA ALA A 107 -7.47 0.68 4.71
C ALA A 107 -8.09 -0.44 5.55
N THR A 108 -7.41 -0.82 6.63
CA THR A 108 -7.96 -1.83 7.57
C THR A 108 -9.19 -1.32 8.31
N ASP A 109 -9.24 -0.01 8.56
CA ASP A 109 -10.38 0.69 9.12
C ASP A 109 -10.49 2.06 8.42
N PRO A 110 -11.69 2.60 8.17
CA PRO A 110 -11.84 3.91 7.52
C PRO A 110 -11.10 5.05 8.23
N SER A 111 -10.93 5.00 9.56
CA SER A 111 -10.12 5.99 10.31
C SER A 111 -8.62 5.96 10.01
N LYS A 112 -8.14 4.93 9.30
CA LYS A 112 -6.75 4.79 8.85
C LYS A 112 -6.57 5.24 7.39
N ALA A 113 -7.63 5.76 6.78
CA ALA A 113 -7.58 6.44 5.50
C ALA A 113 -7.48 7.96 5.73
N ILE A 114 -6.60 8.62 4.99
CA ILE A 114 -6.46 10.08 4.99
C ILE A 114 -6.40 10.53 3.55
N LEU A 115 -7.21 11.50 3.16
CA LEU A 115 -7.03 12.26 1.93
C LEU A 115 -6.57 13.66 2.32
N ALA A 116 -5.36 14.02 1.91
CA ALA A 116 -4.76 15.33 2.11
C ALA A 116 -4.65 16.06 0.77
N ASN A 117 -4.56 17.40 0.77
CA ASN A 117 -4.36 18.12 -0.50
C ASN A 117 -2.92 18.02 -0.98
N ASP A 118 -1.97 17.96 -0.04
CA ASP A 118 -0.53 17.94 -0.30
C ASP A 118 0.19 17.08 0.75
N VAL A 119 1.36 16.54 0.38
CA VAL A 119 2.20 15.74 1.27
C VAL A 119 2.63 16.52 2.51
N ALA A 120 2.78 17.84 2.41
CA ALA A 120 3.12 18.72 3.53
C ALA A 120 2.05 18.79 4.63
N GLU A 121 0.82 18.34 4.36
CA GLU A 121 -0.26 18.30 5.35
C GLU A 121 -0.24 17.03 6.22
N LEU A 122 0.69 16.09 5.97
CA LEU A 122 0.92 14.96 6.85
C LEU A 122 1.69 15.40 8.10
N THR A 123 0.98 15.59 9.21
CA THR A 123 1.55 15.94 10.53
C THR A 123 1.47 14.80 11.52
#